data_AF-A0A1H7XSE4-F1
#
_entry.id   AF-A0A1H7XSE4-F1
#
_cell.length_a   1.000
_cell.length_b   1.000
_cell.length_c   1.000
_cell.angle_alpha   90.00
_cell.angle_beta   90.00
_cell.angle_gamma   90.00
#
_symmetry.space_group_name_H-M   'P 1'
#
loop_
_entity.id
_entity.type
_entity.pdbx_description
1 polymer ?
#
loop_
_entity_poly.entity_id
_entity_poly.type
_entity_poly.pdbx_seq_one_letter_code
_entity_poly.pdbx_strand_id
1 'polypeptide(L)' 'MGMLLRRHYPPKKTAEVEKTKETDSLSDLNVKELKELAKQRGIKGYNTLTKQELLEVLNG' A
#
# COMPACT_ATOMS: atom_id res chain seq x y z
N MET A 1 28.37 -41.48 8.37
CA MET A 1 27.40 -40.67 9.14
C MET A 1 27.79 -39.20 8.99
N GLY A 2 27.09 -38.45 8.14
CA GLY A 2 27.45 -37.07 7.84
C GLY A 2 26.25 -36.31 7.30
N MET A 3 25.26 -36.08 8.16
CA MET A 3 24.13 -35.21 7.85
C MET A 3 24.47 -33.80 8.33
N LEU A 4 25.14 -33.01 7.49
CA LEU A 4 25.13 -31.57 7.66
C LEU A 4 23.85 -31.07 7.00
N LEU A 5 22.84 -30.96 7.86
CA LEU A 5 21.55 -30.31 7.62
C LEU A 5 21.71 -29.20 6.59
N ARG A 6 21.01 -29.40 5.46
CA ARG A 6 20.62 -28.36 4.52
C ARG A 6 20.29 -27.13 5.36
N ARG A 7 21.14 -26.10 5.29
CA ARG A 7 20.76 -24.78 5.77
C ARG A 7 19.67 -24.31 4.81
N HIS A 8 18.47 -24.81 5.07
CA HIS A 8 17.25 -24.27 4.57
C HIS A 8 17.30 -22.80 4.92
N TYR A 9 17.27 -21.97 3.89
CA TYR A 9 16.82 -20.61 3.97
C TYR A 9 15.37 -20.64 4.48
N PRO A 10 15.09 -20.01 5.63
CA PRO A 10 13.96 -19.09 5.61
C PRO A 10 14.16 -17.89 6.55
N PRO A 11 13.28 -16.88 6.51
CA PRO A 11 12.39 -16.48 5.43
C PRO A 11 12.51 -14.98 5.10
N LYS A 12 12.05 -14.62 3.89
CA LYS A 12 11.47 -13.32 3.62
C LYS A 12 10.44 -12.98 4.72
N LYS A 13 10.66 -11.88 5.44
CA LYS A 13 9.65 -10.92 5.94
C LYS A 13 10.34 -10.00 6.93
N THR A 14 10.99 -8.96 6.40
CA THR A 14 11.06 -7.67 7.11
C THR A 14 9.66 -7.07 7.00
N ALA A 15 8.77 -7.59 7.83
CA ALA A 15 7.49 -7.01 8.15
C ALA A 15 7.68 -6.45 9.55
N GLU A 16 8.07 -5.17 9.65
CA GLU A 16 8.01 -4.33 10.85
C GLU A 16 8.61 -2.95 10.50
N VAL A 17 8.06 -1.88 11.08
CA VAL A 17 8.30 -0.44 10.83
C VAL A 17 7.46 0.08 9.64
N GLU A 18 6.30 0.73 9.76
CA GLU A 18 5.70 1.57 10.81
C GLU A 18 4.18 1.63 10.63
N LYS A 19 3.44 1.30 11.69
CA LYS A 19 1.99 1.40 11.79
C LYS A 19 1.58 2.80 12.30
N THR A 20 2.15 3.85 11.71
CA THR A 20 1.93 5.26 12.09
C THR A 20 2.15 6.19 10.89
N LYS A 21 1.50 5.90 9.75
CA LYS A 21 1.45 6.78 8.57
C LYS A 21 0.15 6.55 7.79
N GLU A 22 -0.98 6.64 8.47
CA GLU A 22 -2.29 6.45 7.83
C GLU A 22 -2.59 7.58 6.82
N THR A 23 -1.86 8.69 6.89
CA THR A 23 -1.99 9.85 5.98
C THR A 23 -0.89 9.93 4.91
N ASP A 24 0.38 9.64 5.25
CA ASP A 24 1.48 9.75 4.29
C ASP A 24 1.48 8.63 3.25
N SER A 25 0.99 7.43 3.62
CA SER A 25 0.96 6.28 2.72
C SER A 25 0.14 6.58 1.47
N LEU A 26 -1.00 7.29 1.60
CA LEU A 26 -1.84 7.62 0.46
C LEU A 26 -1.07 8.46 -0.57
N SER A 27 -0.29 9.46 -0.15
CA SER A 27 0.55 10.28 -1.04
C SER A 27 1.64 9.49 -1.79
N ASP A 28 2.17 8.46 -1.14
CA ASP A 28 3.14 7.51 -1.71
C ASP A 28 2.49 6.50 -2.68
N LEU A 29 1.18 6.26 -2.57
CA LEU A 29 0.46 5.40 -3.51
C LEU A 29 0.40 6.03 -4.90
N ASN A 30 0.41 5.14 -5.90
CA ASN A 30 0.29 5.54 -7.30
C ASN A 30 -1.14 6.03 -7.60
N VAL A 31 -1.29 6.91 -8.60
CA VAL A 31 -2.61 7.41 -9.04
C VAL A 31 -3.56 6.26 -9.38
N LYS A 32 -3.04 5.14 -9.90
CA LYS A 32 -3.84 3.93 -10.16
C LYS A 32 -4.45 3.36 -8.88
N GLU A 33 -3.64 3.20 -7.83
CA GLU A 33 -4.09 2.66 -6.55
C GLU A 33 -5.06 3.61 -5.84
N LEU A 34 -4.80 4.92 -5.91
CA LEU A 34 -5.75 5.94 -5.41
C LEU A 34 -7.10 5.88 -6.14
N LYS A 35 -7.09 5.66 -7.47
CA LYS A 35 -8.33 5.47 -8.24
C LYS A 35 -9.05 4.18 -7.87
N GLU A 36 -8.33 3.10 -7.59
CA GLU A 36 -8.92 1.84 -7.13
C GLU A 36 -9.56 1.98 -5.75
N LEU A 37 -8.85 2.62 -4.80
CA LEU A 37 -9.41 2.95 -3.48
C LEU A 37 -10.65 3.83 -3.61
N ALA A 38 -10.61 4.84 -4.50
CA ALA A 38 -11.74 5.72 -4.71
C ALA A 38 -12.95 5.00 -5.32
N LYS A 39 -12.70 4.06 -6.24
CA LYS A 39 -13.73 3.17 -6.78
C LYS A 39 -14.31 2.25 -5.71
N GLN A 40 -13.48 1.67 -4.84
CA GLN A 40 -13.91 0.82 -3.73
C GLN A 40 -14.76 1.59 -2.71
N ARG A 41 -14.42 2.87 -2.44
CA ARG A 41 -15.23 3.76 -1.60
C ARG A 41 -16.48 4.31 -2.31
N GLY A 42 -16.64 4.07 -3.61
CA GLY A 42 -17.79 4.55 -4.38
C GLY A 42 -17.77 6.04 -4.72
N ILE A 43 -16.59 6.68 -4.70
CA ILE A 43 -16.43 8.09 -5.06
C ILE A 43 -16.72 8.26 -6.54
N LYS A 44 -17.78 8.98 -6.90
CA LYS A 44 -18.12 9.31 -8.30
C LYS A 44 -17.24 10.46 -8.78
N GLY A 45 -16.73 10.36 -10.01
CA GLY A 45 -15.82 11.36 -10.56
C GLY A 45 -14.34 11.11 -10.26
N TYR A 46 -13.97 9.99 -9.63
CA TYR A 46 -12.56 9.67 -9.33
C TYR A 46 -11.61 9.72 -10.55
N ASN A 47 -12.13 9.51 -11.78
CA ASN A 47 -11.32 9.56 -12.98
C ASN A 47 -11.09 10.98 -13.52
N THR A 48 -11.95 11.93 -13.14
CA THR A 48 -11.81 13.36 -13.45
C THR A 48 -11.02 14.11 -12.38
N LEU A 49 -10.88 13.53 -11.18
CA LEU A 49 -10.08 14.10 -10.09
C LEU A 49 -8.57 13.92 -10.34
N THR A 50 -7.82 14.93 -9.91
CA THR A 50 -6.35 14.94 -9.92
C THR A 50 -5.77 14.12 -8.77
N LYS A 51 -4.45 13.83 -8.78
CA LYS A 51 -3.80 13.08 -7.70
C LYS A 51 -4.06 13.73 -6.34
N GLN A 52 -3.98 15.06 -6.25
CA GLN A 52 -4.19 15.79 -5.00
C GLN A 52 -5.64 15.68 -4.52
N GLU A 53 -6.61 15.90 -5.40
CA GLU A 53 -8.03 15.77 -5.05
C GLU A 53 -8.38 14.34 -4.63
N LEU A 54 -7.83 13.32 -5.29
CA LEU A 54 -8.01 11.92 -4.87
C LEU A 54 -7.46 11.66 -3.47
N LEU A 55 -6.31 12.27 -3.11
CA LEU A 55 -5.75 12.17 -1.77
C LEU A 55 -6.61 12.87 -0.73
N GLU A 56 -7.13 14.07 -1.02
CA GLU A 56 -8.03 14.77 -0.11
C GLU A 56 -9.31 13.98 0.16
N VAL A 57 -9.95 13.44 -0.89
CA VAL A 57 -11.19 12.65 -0.72
C VAL A 57 -10.93 11.30 -0.04
N LEU A 58 -9.72 10.74 -0.14
CA LEU A 58 -9.36 9.50 0.54
C LEU A 58 -8.84 9.70 1.97
N ASN A 59 -8.25 10.86 2.28
CA ASN A 59 -7.83 11.24 3.64
C ASN A 59 -8.98 11.80 4.48
N GLY A 60 -10.04 12.34 3.85
CA GLY A 60 -11.23 12.89 4.50
C GLY A 60 -12.27 11.86 4.92
#